data_AF-B5YCG0-F1
#
_entry.id   AF-B5YCG0-F1
#
_cell.length_a   1.000
_cell.length_b   1.000
_cell.length_c   1.000
_cell.angle_alpha   90.00
_cell.angle_beta   90.00
_cell.angle_gamma   90.00
#
_symmetry.space_group_name_H-M   'P 1'
#
loop_
_entity.id
_entity.type
_entity.pdbx_description
1 polymer ?
#
loop_
_entity_poly.entity_id
_entity_poly.type
_entity_poly.pdbx_seq_one_letter_code
_entity_poly.pdbx_strand_id
1 'polypeptide(L)'
;MNVDDVVCTGAKPVAFVDYYACGKLDEGVYSKVIRSIVEGCKIAKVALVGGETAEMPGMYAEGDFDLNGTAIGIAEKDNILPKNIKEGRCFGSTGIKWIS
;
A
#
# COMPACT_ATOMS: atom_id res chain seq x y z
N MET A 1 2.13 4.64 0.75
CA MET A 1 3.20 3.80 1.31
C MET A 1 3.83 2.93 0.23
N ASN A 2 3.32 1.73 -0.10
CA ASN A 2 4.04 0.83 -1.03
C ASN A 2 4.31 1.43 -2.43
N VAL A 3 3.32 2.12 -3.00
CA VAL A 3 3.47 2.77 -4.31
C VAL A 3 4.52 3.88 -4.25
N ASP A 4 4.56 4.65 -3.16
CA ASP A 4 5.53 5.73 -2.97
C ASP A 4 6.96 5.19 -2.86
N ASP A 5 7.14 4.04 -2.20
CA ASP A 5 8.43 3.36 -2.10
C ASP A 5 8.92 2.91 -3.49
N VAL A 6 8.01 2.38 -4.33
CA VAL A 6 8.33 2.06 -5.72
C VAL A 6 8.73 3.31 -6.49
N VAL A 7 8.00 4.42 -6.34
CA VAL A 7 8.33 5.70 -7.00
C VAL A 7 9.69 6.23 -6.56
N CYS A 8 10.06 6.06 -5.28
CA CYS A 8 11.36 6.48 -4.75
C CYS A 8 12.55 5.78 -5.42
N THR A 9 12.34 4.62 -6.05
CA THR A 9 13.38 3.93 -6.85
C THR A 9 13.55 4.48 -8.27
N GLY A 10 12.65 5.35 -8.73
CA GLY A 10 12.55 5.78 -10.13
C GLY A 10 11.72 4.85 -11.01
N ALA A 11 11.12 3.81 -10.43
CA ALA A 11 10.20 2.91 -11.13
C ALA A 11 8.82 3.55 -11.32
N LYS A 12 8.15 3.19 -12.41
CA LYS A 12 6.72 3.42 -12.61
C LYS A 12 5.94 2.26 -11.98
N PRO A 13 5.09 2.50 -10.96
CA PRO A 13 4.19 1.49 -10.41
C PRO A 13 3.20 0.99 -11.47
N VAL A 14 2.90 -0.32 -11.48
CA VAL A 14 2.01 -0.94 -12.46
C VAL A 14 0.90 -1.79 -11.84
N ALA A 15 1.19 -2.46 -10.73
CA ALA A 15 0.26 -3.39 -10.11
C ALA A 15 0.37 -3.38 -8.57
N PHE A 16 -0.71 -3.81 -7.92
CA PHE A 16 -0.82 -3.98 -6.48
C PHE A 16 -1.55 -5.28 -6.16
N VAL A 17 -1.13 -5.95 -5.08
CA VAL A 17 -1.79 -7.14 -4.51
C VAL A 17 -1.96 -6.93 -3.02
N ASP A 18 -3.12 -7.25 -2.47
CA ASP A 18 -3.39 -7.15 -1.03
C ASP A 18 -3.34 -8.50 -0.29
N TYR A 19 -3.16 -8.44 1.02
CA TYR A 19 -3.31 -9.56 1.94
C TYR A 19 -3.97 -9.07 3.22
N TYR A 20 -5.17 -9.59 3.51
CA TYR A 20 -5.94 -9.28 4.70
C TYR A 20 -5.97 -10.48 5.64
N ALA A 21 -5.47 -10.31 6.86
CA ALA A 21 -5.50 -11.35 7.89
C ALA A 21 -6.33 -10.87 9.08
N CYS A 22 -7.14 -11.75 9.68
CA CYS A 22 -7.94 -11.40 10.87
C CYS A 22 -8.14 -12.61 11.78
N GLY A 23 -8.57 -12.37 13.02
CA GLY A 23 -8.93 -13.46 13.94
C GLY A 23 -10.22 -14.16 13.50
N LYS A 24 -11.23 -13.35 13.15
CA LYS A 24 -12.52 -13.78 12.61
C LYS A 24 -12.98 -12.73 11.61
N LEU A 25 -13.46 -13.17 10.46
CA LEU A 25 -13.86 -12.26 9.38
C LEU A 25 -15.13 -11.50 9.77
N ASP A 26 -15.00 -10.18 9.84
CA ASP A 26 -16.13 -9.25 9.83
C ASP A 26 -16.29 -8.70 8.41
N GLU A 27 -17.31 -9.16 7.69
CA GLU A 27 -17.59 -8.76 6.31
C GLU A 27 -17.78 -7.24 6.15
N GLY A 28 -18.33 -6.58 7.17
CA GLY A 28 -18.57 -5.14 7.18
C GLY A 28 -17.27 -4.34 7.27
N VAL A 29 -16.32 -4.81 8.09
CA VAL A 29 -14.97 -4.23 8.17
C VAL A 29 -14.19 -4.55 6.90
N TYR A 30 -14.14 -5.82 6.51
CA TYR A 30 -13.44 -6.30 5.33
C TYR A 30 -13.85 -5.52 4.06
N SER A 31 -15.16 -5.36 3.80
CA SER A 31 -15.62 -4.64 2.61
C SER A 31 -15.16 -3.18 2.60
N LYS A 32 -15.14 -2.50 3.76
CA LYS A 32 -14.65 -1.11 3.87
C LYS A 32 -13.15 -1.03 3.60
N VAL A 33 -12.37 -1.99 4.10
CA VAL A 33 -10.93 -2.08 3.87
C VAL A 33 -10.64 -2.30 2.39
N ILE A 34 -11.23 -3.31 1.75
CA ILE A 34 -10.99 -3.57 0.32
C ILE A 34 -11.40 -2.38 -0.56
N ARG A 35 -12.53 -1.71 -0.25
CA ARG A 35 -12.92 -0.46 -0.95
C ARG A 35 -11.85 0.62 -0.83
N SER A 36 -11.25 0.80 0.35
CA SER A 36 -10.20 1.81 0.54
C SER A 36 -8.93 1.47 -0.25
N ILE A 37 -8.56 0.19 -0.35
CA ILE A 37 -7.45 -0.28 -1.18
C ILE A 37 -7.72 0.01 -2.65
N VAL A 38 -8.93 -0.28 -3.14
CA VAL A 38 -9.33 0.01 -4.53
C VAL A 38 -9.25 1.51 -4.83
N GLU A 39 -9.73 2.37 -3.93
CA GLU A 39 -9.61 3.82 -4.11
C GLU A 39 -8.15 4.29 -4.09
N GLY A 40 -7.32 3.73 -3.20
CA GLY A 40 -5.88 3.96 -3.20
C GLY A 40 -5.21 3.58 -4.53
N CYS A 41 -5.56 2.42 -5.09
CA CYS A 41 -5.06 1.96 -6.39
C CYS A 41 -5.49 2.90 -7.53
N LYS A 42 -6.73 3.42 -7.51
CA LYS A 42 -7.21 4.41 -8.49
C LYS A 42 -6.44 5.72 -8.41
N ILE A 43 -6.21 6.24 -7.20
CA ILE A 43 -5.42 7.46 -6.98
C ILE A 43 -3.98 7.27 -7.49
N ALA A 44 -3.38 6.12 -7.17
CA ALA A 44 -2.04 5.72 -7.60
C ALA A 44 -1.95 5.34 -9.09
N LYS A 45 -3.09 5.20 -9.79
CA LYS A 45 -3.18 4.73 -11.19
C LYS A 45 -2.50 3.38 -11.43
N VAL A 46 -2.65 2.45 -10.49
CA VAL A 46 -2.16 1.07 -10.59
C VAL A 46 -3.33 0.09 -10.65
N ALA A 47 -3.12 -1.06 -11.27
CA ALA A 47 -4.12 -2.14 -11.26
C ALA A 47 -4.04 -2.90 -9.92
N LEU A 48 -5.18 -3.07 -9.25
CA LEU A 48 -5.31 -4.11 -8.22
C LEU A 48 -5.50 -5.44 -8.94
N VAL A 49 -4.50 -6.31 -8.90
CA VAL A 49 -4.46 -7.53 -9.72
C VAL A 49 -4.88 -8.79 -8.96
N GLY A 50 -5.01 -8.70 -7.64
CA GLY A 50 -5.46 -9.79 -6.79
C GLY A 50 -5.34 -9.43 -5.31
N GLY A 51 -5.80 -10.35 -4.48
CA GLY A 51 -5.71 -10.27 -3.03
C GLY A 51 -5.91 -11.64 -2.41
N GLU A 52 -5.55 -11.76 -1.14
CA GLU A 52 -5.74 -13.00 -0.36
C GLU A 52 -6.34 -12.64 1.00
N THR A 53 -7.15 -13.54 1.56
CA THR A 53 -7.84 -13.33 2.84
C THR A 53 -7.63 -14.53 3.75
N ALA A 54 -7.18 -14.29 4.98
CA ALA A 54 -6.88 -15.33 5.95
C ALA A 54 -7.61 -15.11 7.29
N GLU A 55 -8.33 -16.14 7.75
CA GLU A 55 -8.88 -16.20 9.11
C GLU A 55 -7.96 -17.07 9.98
N MET A 56 -7.38 -16.46 11.01
CA MET A 56 -6.39 -17.08 11.91
C MET A 56 -6.74 -16.79 13.38
N PRO A 57 -7.81 -17.41 13.93
CA PRO A 57 -8.31 -17.16 15.29
C PRO A 57 -7.33 -17.53 16.41
N GLY A 58 -6.31 -18.35 16.11
CA GLY A 58 -5.23 -18.67 17.05
C GLY A 58 -4.07 -17.68 17.05
N MET A 59 -4.04 -16.74 16.09
CA MET A 59 -2.96 -15.77 15.92
C MET A 59 -3.41 -14.33 16.18
N TYR A 60 -4.63 -13.99 15.75
CA TYR A 60 -5.22 -12.65 15.93
C TYR A 60 -6.42 -12.73 16.88
N ALA A 61 -6.56 -11.72 17.75
CA ALA A 61 -7.72 -11.60 18.63
C ALA A 61 -9.00 -11.27 17.84
N GLU A 62 -10.16 -11.49 18.46
CA GLU A 62 -11.44 -11.11 17.86
C GLU A 62 -11.49 -9.59 17.66
N GLY A 63 -11.82 -9.16 16.43
CA GLY A 63 -11.84 -7.75 16.03
C GLY A 63 -10.50 -7.22 15.51
N ASP A 64 -9.38 -7.91 15.73
CA ASP A 64 -8.08 -7.53 15.19
C ASP A 64 -7.91 -8.03 13.75
N PHE A 65 -7.27 -7.19 12.93
CA PHE A 65 -6.84 -7.54 11.60
C PHE A 65 -5.47 -6.92 11.28
N ASP A 66 -4.78 -7.53 10.33
CA ASP A 66 -3.54 -7.05 9.74
C ASP A 66 -3.74 -6.88 8.23
N LEU A 67 -3.09 -5.85 7.69
CA LEU A 67 -3.18 -5.51 6.28
C LEU A 67 -1.77 -5.37 5.72
N ASN A 68 -1.49 -6.21 4.73
CA ASN A 68 -0.27 -6.13 3.94
C ASN A 68 -0.63 -5.88 2.47
N GLY A 69 0.29 -5.24 1.76
CA GLY A 69 0.17 -4.97 0.34
C GLY A 69 1.53 -5.08 -0.33
N THR A 70 1.51 -5.49 -1.60
CA THR A 70 2.70 -5.56 -2.44
C THR A 70 2.48 -4.71 -3.68
N ALA A 71 3.35 -3.72 -3.89
CA ALA A 71 3.37 -2.92 -5.11
C ALA A 71 4.47 -3.43 -6.05
N ILE A 72 4.15 -3.50 -7.34
CA ILE A 72 5.07 -3.90 -8.39
C ILE A 72 5.28 -2.70 -9.32
N GLY A 73 6.53 -2.43 -9.68
CA GLY A 73 6.91 -1.37 -10.61
C GLY A 73 7.93 -1.81 -11.64
N ILE A 74 8.04 -1.01 -12.69
CA ILE A 74 9.00 -1.22 -13.79
C ILE A 74 9.86 0.03 -13.90
N ALA A 75 11.19 -0.14 -13.96
CA ALA A 75 12.14 0.94 -14.16
C ALA A 75 13.00 0.66 -15.39
N GLU A 76 13.21 1.69 -16.19
CA GLU A 76 14.33 1.69 -17.14
C GLU A 76 15.63 1.84 -16.34
N LYS A 77 16.68 1.10 -16.74
CA LYS A 77 17.98 1.14 -16.06
C LYS A 77 18.53 2.56 -15.91
N ASP A 78 18.32 3.38 -16.95
CA ASP A 78 18.77 4.77 -16.99
C ASP A 78 17.89 5.73 -16.18
N ASN A 79 16.79 5.26 -15.57
CA ASN A 79 15.90 6.07 -14.74
C ASN A 79 15.96 5.69 -13.24
N ILE A 80 16.74 4.68 -12.86
CA ILE A 80 16.89 4.28 -11.46
C ILE A 80 17.46 5.44 -10.62
N LEU A 81 16.77 5.79 -9.54
CA LEU A 81 17.17 6.80 -8.58
C LEU A 81 18.16 6.23 -7.53
N PRO A 82 18.95 7.06 -6.84
CA PRO A 82 18.98 8.53 -6.91
C PRO A 82 19.78 9.09 -8.10
N LYS A 83 19.36 10.26 -8.62
CA LYS A 83 20.09 11.04 -9.62
C LYS A 83 19.95 12.54 -9.35
N ASN A 84 21.00 13.31 -9.66
CA ASN A 84 20.97 14.79 -9.69
C ASN A 84 20.39 15.46 -8.42
N ILE A 85 20.75 14.96 -7.23
CA ILE A 85 20.32 15.54 -5.95
C ILE A 85 20.91 16.95 -5.82
N LYS A 86 20.08 17.94 -5.48
CA LYS A 86 20.47 19.32 -5.20
C LYS A 86 20.00 19.71 -3.81
N GLU A 87 20.82 20.51 -3.13
CA GLU A 87 20.48 21.09 -1.84
C GLU A 87 19.18 21.92 -1.92
N GLY A 88 18.35 21.85 -0.88
CA GLY A 88 17.12 22.65 -0.77
C GLY A 88 15.86 22.11 -1.46
N ARG A 89 15.85 20.89 -2.03
CA ARG A 89 14.62 20.26 -2.55
C ARG A 89 13.95 19.35 -1.53
N CYS A 90 12.68 19.59 -1.25
CA CYS A 90 11.84 18.77 -0.37
C CYS A 90 10.42 18.59 -0.94
N PHE A 91 9.71 17.53 -0.51
CA PHE A 91 8.29 17.31 -0.80
C PHE A 91 7.48 17.43 0.51
N GLY A 92 6.31 18.06 0.44
CA GLY A 92 5.39 18.12 1.57
C GLY A 92 4.68 16.77 1.80
N SER A 93 4.37 16.46 3.05
CA SER A 93 3.52 15.32 3.41
C SER A 93 2.15 15.82 3.89
N THR A 94 1.13 14.96 3.88
CA THR A 94 -0.19 15.27 4.45
C THR A 94 -0.20 15.28 5.98
N GLY A 95 0.95 15.02 6.61
CA GLY A 95 1.12 14.95 8.06
C GLY A 95 0.48 13.71 8.70
N ILE A 96 0.93 13.38 9.91
CA ILE A 96 0.20 12.53 10.85
C ILE A 96 -0.48 13.49 11.82
N LYS A 97 -1.82 13.53 11.83
CA LYS A 97 -2.54 14.15 12.93
C LYS A 97 -2.52 13.16 14.09
N TRP A 98 -1.57 13.35 15.01
CA TRP A 98 -1.62 12.68 16.30
C TRP A 98 -2.91 13.10 16.99
N ILE A 99 -3.85 12.18 17.12
CA ILE A 99 -4.99 12.36 18.00
C ILE A 99 -4.43 12.06 19.39
N SER A 100 -3.97 13.12 20.07
CA SER A 100 -3.69 13.10 21.52
C SER A 100 -5.00 13.19 22.29
#